data_AF-A0A815JG91-F1
#
_entry.id   AF-A0A815JG91-F1
#
_cell.length_a   1.000
_cell.length_b   1.000
_cell.length_c   1.000
_cell.angle_alpha   90.00
_cell.angle_beta   90.00
_cell.angle_gamma   90.00
#
_symmetry.space_group_name_H-M   'P 1'
#
loop_
_entity.id
_entity.type
_entity.pdbx_description
1 polymer ?
#
loop_
_entity_poly.entity_id
_entity_poly.type
_entity_poly.pdbx_seq_one_letter_code
_entity_poly.pdbx_strand_id
1 'polypeptide(L)' 'TARFPSFSVQYVRGADPVLNLFNEQDEQVESMGIEKWDTDTLTAFLEENLVR' A
#
# COMPACT_ATOMS: atom_id res chain seq x y z
N THR A 1 5.14 17.55 1.91
CA THR A 1 3.72 17.18 1.75
C THR A 1 3.68 15.75 1.27
N ALA A 2 3.17 14.81 2.06
CA ALA A 2 3.07 13.41 1.64
C ALA A 2 1.97 13.29 0.57
N ARG A 3 2.31 12.71 -0.60
CA ARG A 3 1.37 12.55 -1.73
C ARG A 3 0.16 11.68 -1.37
N PHE A 4 0.29 10.81 -0.36
CA PHE A 4 -0.74 9.88 0.11
C PHE A 4 -0.82 9.94 1.65
N PRO A 5 -1.74 10.73 2.24
CA PRO A 5 -1.83 10.90 3.70
C PRO A 5 -2.22 9.64 4.47
N SER A 6 -3.00 8.74 3.86
CA SER A 6 -3.47 7.48 4.44
C SER A 6 -2.51 6.31 4.21
N PHE A 7 -1.38 6.53 3.53
CA PHE A 7 -0.39 5.49 3.26
C PHE A 7 0.71 5.48 4.33
N SER A 8 1.00 4.31 4.89
CA SER A 8 2.10 4.11 5.83
C SER A 8 2.98 2.94 5.40
N VAL A 9 4.27 3.02 5.73
CA VAL A 9 5.25 1.98 5.41
C VAL A 9 5.79 1.40 6.71
N GLN A 10 5.75 0.07 6.82
CA GLN A 10 6.34 -0.66 7.94
C GLN A 10 7.51 -1.51 7.45
N TYR A 11 8.67 -1.37 8.08
CA TYR A 11 9.86 -2.14 7.75
C TYR A 11 9.94 -3.38 8.62
N VAL A 12 9.64 -4.55 8.03
CA VAL A 12 9.73 -5.84 8.70
C VAL A 12 10.91 -6.62 8.12
N ARG A 13 11.91 -6.93 8.96
CA ARG A 13 13.15 -7.56 8.50
C ARG A 13 12.91 -8.99 8.07
N GLY A 14 13.30 -9.32 6.83
CA GLY A 14 13.24 -10.68 6.29
C GLY A 14 11.85 -11.12 5.83
N ALA A 15 10.87 -10.19 5.83
CA ALA A 15 9.56 -10.43 5.25
C ALA A 15 9.53 -9.98 3.79
N ASP A 16 8.74 -10.67 2.98
CA ASP A 16 8.44 -10.24 1.61
C ASP A 16 7.59 -8.96 1.65
N PRO A 17 7.77 -8.04 0.67
CA PRO A 17 7.01 -6.81 0.61
C PRO A 17 5.55 -7.10 0.25
N VAL A 18 4.66 -6.61 1.10
CA VAL A 18 3.21 -6.81 0.98
C VAL A 18 2.51 -5.47 1.13
N LEU A 19 1.50 -5.24 0.29
CA LEU A 19 0.58 -4.12 0.41
C LEU A 19 -0.69 -4.59 1.10
N ASN A 20 -1.05 -3.95 2.22
CA ASN A 20 -2.27 -4.24 2.97
C ASN A 20 -3.26 -3.09 2.80
N LEU A 21 -4.51 -3.43 2.51
CA LEU A 21 -5.61 -2.50 2.38
C LEU A 21 -6.49 -2.58 3.63
N PHE A 22 -6.85 -1.42 4.16
CA PHE A 22 -7.69 -1.27 5.35
C PHE A 22 -8.97 -0.52 4.98
N ASN A 23 -10.07 -0.86 5.64
CA ASN A 23 -11.32 -0.10 5.55
C ASN A 23 -11.33 1.09 6.54
N GLU A 24 -12.44 1.82 6.60
CA GLU A 24 -12.62 2.98 7.50
C GLU A 24 -12.59 2.63 8.99
N GLN A 25 -12.74 1.34 9.32
CA GLN A 25 -12.70 0.81 10.68
C GLN A 25 -11.29 0.31 11.08
N ASP A 26 -10.27 0.59 10.27
CA ASP A 26 -8.90 0.07 10.41
C ASP A 26 -8.83 -1.47 10.39
N GLU A 27 -9.82 -2.13 9.79
CA GLU A 27 -9.80 -3.58 9.59
C GLU A 27 -9.16 -3.92 8.25
N GLN A 28 -8.25 -4.89 8.28
CA GLN A 28 -7.58 -5.36 7.08
C GLN A 28 -8.58 -6.09 6.17
N VAL A 29 -8.80 -5.55 4.98
CA VAL A 29 -9.72 -6.14 3.99
C VAL A 29 -9.00 -7.00 2.97
N GLU A 30 -7.76 -6.64 2.61
CA GLU A 30 -6.99 -7.34 1.57
C GLU A 30 -5.47 -7.23 1.81
N SER A 31 -4.73 -8.21 1.28
CA SER A 31 -3.28 -8.30 1.36
C SER A 31 -2.72 -8.84 0.04
N MET A 32 -1.74 -8.15 -0.55
CA MET A 32 -1.15 -8.54 -1.83
C MET A 32 0.38 -8.47 -1.77
N GLY A 33 1.06 -9.52 -2.24
CA GLY A 33 2.49 -9.49 -2.49
C GLY A 33 2.80 -8.55 -3.66
N ILE A 34 3.82 -7.69 -3.49
CA ILE A 34 4.19 -6.67 -4.48
C ILE A 34 5.64 -6.83 -4.96
N GLU A 35 6.19 -8.05 -4.89
CA GLU A 35 7.60 -8.34 -5.20
C GLU A 35 7.99 -8.03 -6.65
N LYS A 36 6.99 -8.04 -7.55
CA LYS A 36 7.16 -7.78 -8.98
C LYS A 36 6.74 -6.38 -9.40
N TRP A 37 6.24 -5.55 -8.48
CA TRP A 37 5.77 -4.22 -8.81
C TRP A 37 6.94 -3.25 -8.84
N ASP A 38 6.98 -2.44 -9.89
CA ASP A 38 7.89 -1.30 -9.95
C ASP A 38 7.24 -0.05 -9.34
N THR A 39 8.03 1.02 -9.25
CA THR A 39 7.59 2.30 -8.69
C THR A 39 6.37 2.88 -9.42
N ASP A 40 6.30 2.71 -10.74
CA ASP A 40 5.22 3.27 -11.56
C ASP A 40 3.91 2.51 -11.31
N THR A 41 3.96 1.18 -11.28
CA THR A 41 2.82 0.31 -10.96
C THR A 41 2.29 0.59 -9.56
N LEU A 42 3.18 0.67 -8.56
CA LEU A 42 2.78 0.98 -7.19
C LEU A 42 2.17 2.38 -7.07
N THR A 43 2.75 3.38 -7.74
CA THR A 43 2.23 4.75 -7.71
C THR A 43 0.84 4.82 -8.34
N ALA A 44 0.65 4.24 -9.53
CA ALA A 44 -0.64 4.21 -10.20
C ALA A 44 -1.72 3.54 -9.34
N PHE A 45 -1.39 2.41 -8.71
CA PHE A 45 -2.29 1.72 -7.81
C PHE A 45 -2.72 2.60 -6.62
N LEU A 46 -1.76 3.29 -5.97
CA LEU A 46 -2.05 4.17 -4.85
C LEU A 46 -2.89 5.39 -5.27
N GLU A 47 -2.67 5.93 -6.47
CA GLU A 47 -3.48 7.04 -7.00
C GLU A 47 -4.92 6.64 -7.26
N GLU A 48 -5.15 5.47 -7.86
CA GLU A 48 -6.50 4.97 -8.14
C GLU A 48 -7.30 4.68 -6.87
N ASN A 49 -6.64 4.20 -5.81
CA ASN A 49 -7.31 3.70 -4.60
C ASN A 49 -7.36 4.70 -3.44
N LEU A 50 -6.41 5.65 -3.33
CA LEU A 50 -6.30 6.56 -2.17
C LEU A 50 -6.63 8.03 -2.49
N VAL A 51 -6.72 8.43 -3.77
CA VAL A 51 -6.94 9.84 -4.17
C VAL A 51 -8.39 10.08 -4.61
N ARG A 52 -9.36 9.49 -3.90
CA ARG A 52 -10.80 9.80 -4.06
C ARG A 52 -11.31 10.72 -2.97
#